data_AF-A0A961U3P5-F1
#
_entry.id   AF-A0A961U3P5-F1
#
_cell.length_a   1.000
_cell.length_b   1.000
_cell.length_c   1.000
_cell.angle_alpha   90.00
_cell.angle_beta   90.00
_cell.angle_gamma   90.00
#
_symmetry.space_group_name_H-M   'P 1'
#
loop_
_entity.id
_entity.type
_entity.pdbx_description
1 polymer ?
#
loop_
_entity_poly.entity_id
_entity_poly.type
_entity_poly.pdbx_seq_one_letter_code
_entity_poly.pdbx_strand_id
1 'polypeptide(L)'
;MGTWLAVICLVLSAASVMVPHPAANIILAAAFLAALAAGWIRARGALVLAAMVAAVATFIVSSDGLGLFLKELAGINPRSFWKDNSEVVALAAGFGLTALYVFFARRSPAGWPRYVVDTTRDLDNAVSWVGRIAAWLFVPMMLVITYDITQRKLIEWDSDFITSIFYLDSTKLQELEWHLHATLFLLCLGYAYVKDAHVRIELVRDHLSNRSRVWMELVGVCLFLLTYSFLIVKFGYTFAERSWKIDEISAAQTGLTHRWIIKGMMPVGFALLYAAGLSAAFKCMVYLFGPEDLRHEVDEYAITHHADIGELAEPAKN
;
A
#
# COMPACT_ATOMS: atom_id res chain seq x y z
N MET A 1 8.19 -14.29 19.93
CA MET A 1 9.39 -14.71 19.16
C MET A 1 9.17 -14.57 17.65
N GLY A 2 8.07 -15.12 17.07
CA GLY A 2 7.79 -15.00 15.63
C GLY A 2 7.70 -13.56 15.09
N THR A 3 7.08 -12.63 15.83
CA THR A 3 6.97 -11.21 15.43
C THR A 3 8.34 -10.57 15.18
N TRP A 4 9.32 -10.88 16.03
CA TRP A 4 10.69 -10.37 15.88
C TRP A 4 11.38 -10.92 14.63
N LEU A 5 11.14 -12.19 14.28
CA LEU A 5 11.66 -12.78 13.03
C LEU A 5 11.07 -12.13 11.79
N ALA A 6 9.79 -11.77 11.80
CA ALA A 6 9.18 -11.03 10.69
C ALA A 6 9.77 -9.62 10.56
N VAL A 7 10.01 -8.92 11.67
CA VAL A 7 10.69 -7.61 11.67
C VAL A 7 12.12 -7.74 11.17
N ILE A 8 12.86 -8.76 11.63
CA ILE A 8 14.22 -9.06 11.15
C ILE A 8 14.20 -9.30 9.63
N CYS A 9 13.24 -10.07 9.11
CA CYS A 9 13.10 -10.28 7.68
C CYS A 9 12.90 -8.96 6.91
N LEU A 10 12.03 -8.07 7.40
CA LEU A 10 11.80 -6.76 6.77
C LEU A 10 13.07 -5.90 6.77
N VAL A 11 13.80 -5.88 7.89
CA VAL A 11 15.07 -5.16 8.02
C VAL A 11 16.14 -5.75 7.09
N LEU A 12 16.28 -7.07 7.04
CA LEU A 12 17.21 -7.75 6.14
C LEU A 12 16.86 -7.50 4.66
N SER A 13 15.57 -7.53 4.33
CA SER A 13 15.09 -7.23 2.98
C SER A 13 15.46 -5.79 2.59
N ALA A 14 15.24 -4.82 3.48
CA ALA A 14 15.65 -3.43 3.24
C ALA A 14 17.18 -3.29 3.14
N ALA A 15 17.93 -3.93 4.04
CA ALA A 15 19.39 -3.89 4.04
C ALA A 15 20.00 -4.51 2.78
N SER A 16 19.37 -5.54 2.21
CA SER A 16 19.84 -6.19 0.98
C SER A 16 19.92 -5.23 -0.22
N VAL A 17 19.11 -4.17 -0.23
CA VAL A 17 19.11 -3.14 -1.28
C VAL A 17 20.34 -2.22 -1.18
N MET A 18 20.94 -2.10 0.01
CA MET A 18 22.06 -1.20 0.28
C MET A 18 23.44 -1.89 0.25
N VAL A 19 23.49 -3.20 0.06
CA VAL A 19 24.69 -4.03 0.18
C VAL A 19 25.14 -4.54 -1.20
N PRO A 20 26.46 -4.71 -1.45
CA PRO A 20 26.95 -5.25 -2.72
C PRO A 20 26.34 -6.61 -3.09
N HIS A 21 26.07 -6.80 -4.38
CA HIS A 21 25.33 -7.93 -4.96
C HIS A 21 25.64 -9.34 -4.40
N PRO A 22 26.90 -9.79 -4.22
CA PRO A 22 27.15 -11.14 -3.69
C PRO A 22 26.72 -11.30 -2.22
N ALA A 23 26.85 -10.26 -1.41
CA ALA A 23 26.39 -10.26 -0.02
C ALA A 23 24.87 -10.04 0.08
N ALA A 24 24.28 -9.28 -0.84
CA ALA A 24 22.83 -9.08 -0.92
C ALA A 24 22.06 -10.40 -1.09
N ASN A 25 22.56 -11.34 -1.90
CA ASN A 25 21.91 -12.64 -2.11
C ASN A 25 21.84 -13.50 -0.83
N ILE A 26 22.91 -13.49 -0.02
CA ILE A 26 22.95 -14.21 1.26
C ILE A 26 21.96 -13.59 2.24
N ILE A 27 21.89 -12.25 2.29
CA ILE A 27 20.95 -11.51 3.12
C ILE A 27 19.50 -11.80 2.69
N LEU A 28 19.24 -11.92 1.39
CA LEU A 28 17.92 -12.26 0.84
C LEU A 28 17.50 -13.69 1.18
N ALA A 29 18.41 -14.65 1.04
CA ALA A 29 18.15 -16.03 1.46
C ALA A 29 17.86 -16.10 2.97
N ALA A 30 18.63 -15.37 3.79
CA ALA A 30 18.38 -15.25 5.22
C ALA A 30 17.04 -14.57 5.53
N ALA A 31 16.67 -13.52 4.79
CA ALA A 31 15.37 -12.86 4.92
C ALA A 31 14.22 -13.82 4.58
N PHE A 32 14.33 -14.58 3.50
CA PHE A 32 13.31 -15.56 3.11
C PHE A 32 13.16 -16.68 4.15
N LEU A 33 14.27 -17.22 4.65
CA LEU A 33 14.24 -18.21 5.74
C LEU A 33 13.66 -17.63 7.03
N ALA A 34 13.96 -16.37 7.36
CA ALA A 34 13.39 -15.66 8.50
C ALA A 34 11.87 -15.46 8.32
N ALA A 35 11.38 -15.18 7.10
CA ALA A 35 9.95 -15.10 6.81
C ALA A 35 9.24 -16.45 7.02
N LEU A 36 9.83 -17.54 6.51
CA LEU A 36 9.31 -18.90 6.70
C LEU A 36 9.31 -19.29 8.19
N ALA A 37 10.40 -19.00 8.90
CA ALA A 37 10.51 -19.23 10.34
C ALA A 37 9.52 -18.38 11.14
N ALA A 38 9.26 -17.13 10.74
CA ALA A 38 8.26 -16.28 11.36
C ALA A 38 6.84 -16.85 11.21
N GLY A 39 6.49 -17.34 10.00
CA GLY A 39 5.24 -18.07 9.77
C GLY A 39 5.16 -19.36 10.61
N TRP A 40 6.26 -20.10 10.67
CA TRP A 40 6.35 -21.37 11.43
C TRP A 40 6.22 -21.18 12.95
N ILE A 41 6.82 -20.10 13.48
CA ILE A 41 6.81 -19.73 14.91
C ILE A 41 5.61 -18.83 15.24
N ARG A 42 4.58 -18.81 14.37
CA ARG A 42 3.25 -18.24 14.64
C ARG A 42 3.29 -16.72 14.92
N ALA A 43 3.97 -15.96 14.06
CA ALA A 43 3.93 -14.51 14.09
C ALA A 43 2.56 -13.95 13.63
N ARG A 44 2.32 -12.66 13.91
CA ARG A 44 1.14 -11.92 13.43
C ARG A 44 1.00 -12.03 11.91
N GLY A 45 -0.19 -12.36 11.42
CA GLY A 45 -0.38 -12.73 10.01
C GLY A 45 -0.04 -11.64 9.01
N ALA A 46 -0.29 -10.37 9.32
CA ALA A 46 0.10 -9.26 8.45
C ALA A 46 1.62 -9.09 8.36
N LEU A 47 2.36 -9.34 9.45
CA LEU A 47 3.81 -9.25 9.44
C LEU A 47 4.45 -10.41 8.67
N VAL A 48 3.86 -11.61 8.75
CA VAL A 48 4.29 -12.75 7.92
C VAL A 48 4.08 -12.44 6.43
N LEU A 49 2.89 -11.92 6.09
CA LEU A 49 2.57 -11.53 4.72
C LEU A 49 3.53 -10.44 4.21
N ALA A 50 3.74 -9.38 4.99
CA ALA A 50 4.65 -8.29 4.65
C ALA A 50 6.10 -8.78 4.50
N ALA A 51 6.59 -9.61 5.41
CA ALA A 51 7.93 -10.20 5.36
C ALA A 51 8.12 -11.06 4.10
N MET A 52 7.13 -11.90 3.77
CA MET A 52 7.19 -12.75 2.59
C MET A 52 7.15 -11.92 1.29
N VAL A 53 6.26 -10.93 1.20
CA VAL A 53 6.18 -10.02 0.04
C VAL A 53 7.48 -9.25 -0.11
N ALA A 54 8.03 -8.71 0.98
CA ALA A 54 9.28 -7.97 0.95
C ALA A 54 10.45 -8.83 0.48
N ALA A 55 10.62 -10.03 1.06
CA ALA A 55 11.71 -10.95 0.69
C ALA A 55 11.64 -11.39 -0.78
N VAL A 56 10.43 -11.64 -1.29
CA VAL A 56 10.23 -12.02 -2.70
C VAL A 56 10.44 -10.84 -3.64
N ALA A 57 9.93 -9.64 -3.29
CA ALA A 57 10.11 -8.45 -4.10
C ALA A 57 11.59 -8.07 -4.21
N THR A 58 12.32 -8.09 -3.09
CA THR A 58 13.76 -7.78 -3.09
C THR A 58 14.58 -8.86 -3.79
N PHE A 59 14.17 -10.13 -3.73
CA PHE A 59 14.77 -11.21 -4.51
C PHE A 59 14.60 -11.00 -6.03
N ILE A 60 13.39 -10.66 -6.48
CA ILE A 60 13.11 -10.38 -7.90
C ILE A 60 13.96 -9.19 -8.39
N VAL A 61 14.07 -8.14 -7.58
CA VAL A 61 14.86 -6.94 -7.93
C VAL A 61 16.37 -7.22 -7.93
N SER A 62 16.85 -8.04 -6.98
CA SER A 62 18.30 -8.28 -6.80
C SER A 62 18.97 -9.03 -7.95
N SER A 63 18.21 -9.81 -8.73
CA SER A 63 18.45 -10.46 -10.05
C SER A 63 19.84 -11.06 -10.44
N ASP A 64 20.90 -10.90 -9.65
CA ASP A 64 22.23 -11.46 -9.93
C ASP A 64 22.43 -12.84 -9.26
N GLY A 65 21.75 -13.12 -8.14
CA GLY A 65 21.90 -14.38 -7.38
C GLY A 65 21.31 -15.61 -8.06
N LEU A 66 20.02 -15.56 -8.41
CA LEU A 66 19.38 -16.62 -9.20
C LEU A 66 20.04 -16.74 -10.59
N GLY A 67 20.60 -15.63 -11.10
CA GLY A 67 21.34 -15.62 -12.35
C GLY A 67 22.59 -16.49 -12.32
N LEU A 68 23.42 -16.36 -11.28
CA LEU A 68 24.59 -17.23 -11.12
C LEU A 68 24.21 -18.71 -11.05
N PHE A 69 23.15 -19.03 -10.31
CA PHE A 69 22.62 -20.39 -10.21
C PHE A 69 22.11 -20.94 -11.56
N LEU A 70 21.30 -20.18 -12.29
CA LEU A 70 20.80 -20.58 -13.63
C LEU A 70 21.92 -20.72 -14.66
N LYS A 71 22.96 -19.88 -14.55
CA LYS A 71 24.15 -19.95 -15.39
C LYS A 71 24.97 -21.22 -15.12
N GLU A 72 25.14 -21.60 -13.86
CA GLU A 72 25.86 -22.82 -13.46
C GLU A 72 25.08 -24.10 -13.76
N LEU A 73 23.77 -24.12 -13.52
CA LEU A 73 22.98 -25.36 -13.57
C LEU A 73 22.41 -25.65 -14.96
N ALA A 74 22.12 -24.62 -15.75
CA ALA A 74 21.45 -24.77 -17.04
C ALA A 74 22.17 -24.07 -18.21
N GLY A 75 23.29 -23.38 -17.96
CA GLY A 75 23.99 -22.60 -18.98
C GLY A 75 23.17 -21.42 -19.55
N ILE A 76 22.05 -21.08 -18.90
CA ILE A 76 21.12 -20.06 -19.37
C ILE A 76 21.67 -18.69 -19.00
N ASN A 77 21.67 -17.75 -19.96
CA ASN A 77 22.05 -16.37 -19.69
C ASN A 77 21.00 -15.72 -18.77
N PRO A 78 21.37 -15.26 -17.56
CA PRO A 78 20.42 -14.73 -16.59
C PRO A 78 19.63 -13.54 -17.09
N ARG A 79 20.29 -12.65 -17.85
CA ARG A 79 19.66 -11.42 -18.32
C ARG A 79 18.58 -11.69 -19.36
N SER A 80 18.78 -12.68 -20.25
CA SER A 80 17.74 -13.05 -21.23
C SER A 80 16.59 -13.76 -20.55
N PHE A 81 16.87 -14.67 -19.61
CA PHE A 81 15.84 -15.37 -18.85
C PHE A 81 14.87 -14.41 -18.16
N TRP A 82 15.39 -13.43 -17.41
CA TRP A 82 14.56 -12.46 -16.71
C TRP A 82 13.80 -11.54 -17.64
N LYS A 83 14.42 -11.12 -18.76
CA LYS A 83 13.75 -10.31 -19.77
C LYS A 83 12.53 -11.03 -20.34
N ASP A 84 12.66 -12.32 -20.62
CA ASP A 84 11.62 -13.10 -21.31
C ASP A 84 10.57 -13.68 -20.34
N ASN A 85 10.93 -13.89 -19.06
CA ASN A 85 10.08 -14.60 -18.09
C ASN A 85 9.66 -13.78 -16.87
N SER A 86 10.01 -12.48 -16.79
CA SER A 86 9.72 -11.64 -15.62
C SER A 86 8.26 -11.69 -15.16
N GLU A 87 7.30 -11.70 -16.09
CA GLU A 87 5.88 -11.74 -15.75
C GLU A 87 5.44 -13.10 -15.20
N VAL A 88 5.93 -14.19 -15.80
CA VAL A 88 5.65 -15.56 -15.35
C VAL A 88 6.24 -15.79 -13.96
N VAL A 89 7.46 -15.30 -13.71
CA VAL A 89 8.10 -15.39 -12.39
C VAL A 89 7.34 -14.58 -11.36
N ALA A 90 6.89 -13.37 -11.68
CA ALA A 90 6.08 -12.55 -10.78
C ALA A 90 4.74 -13.23 -10.43
N LEU A 91 4.06 -13.84 -11.41
CA LEU A 91 2.84 -14.61 -11.19
C LEU A 91 3.08 -15.84 -10.31
N ALA A 92 4.11 -16.64 -10.63
CA ALA A 92 4.48 -17.82 -9.84
C ALA A 92 4.83 -17.45 -8.40
N ALA A 93 5.56 -16.35 -8.20
CA ALA A 93 5.86 -15.79 -6.90
C ALA A 93 4.59 -15.37 -6.14
N GLY A 94 3.64 -14.69 -6.81
CA GLY A 94 2.35 -14.32 -6.22
C GLY A 94 1.50 -15.52 -5.79
N PHE A 95 1.41 -16.55 -6.62
CA PHE A 95 0.72 -17.80 -6.26
C PHE A 95 1.43 -18.52 -5.11
N GLY A 96 2.76 -18.59 -5.13
CA GLY A 96 3.57 -19.17 -4.06
C GLY A 96 3.38 -18.47 -2.72
N LEU A 97 3.40 -17.14 -2.71
CA LEU A 97 3.13 -16.31 -1.54
C LEU A 97 1.73 -16.56 -0.97
N THR A 98 0.73 -16.63 -1.85
CA THR A 98 -0.65 -16.92 -1.46
C THR A 98 -0.78 -18.33 -0.87
N ALA A 99 -0.20 -19.33 -1.51
CA ALA A 99 -0.20 -20.72 -1.03
C ALA A 99 0.48 -20.86 0.34
N LEU A 100 1.62 -20.19 0.54
CA LEU A 100 2.33 -20.15 1.81
C LEU A 100 1.51 -19.45 2.91
N TYR A 101 0.88 -18.31 2.59
CA TYR A 101 -0.01 -17.63 3.54
C TYR A 101 -1.19 -18.53 3.96
N VAL A 102 -1.84 -19.18 2.99
CA VAL A 102 -2.92 -20.16 3.25
C VAL A 102 -2.44 -21.33 4.10
N PHE A 103 -1.23 -21.85 3.83
CA PHE A 103 -0.62 -22.91 4.62
C PHE A 103 -0.44 -22.50 6.08
N PHE A 104 0.10 -21.30 6.34
CA PHE A 104 0.25 -20.79 7.70
C PHE A 104 -1.09 -20.52 8.38
N ALA A 105 -2.06 -19.95 7.65
CA ALA A 105 -3.41 -19.72 8.16
C ALA A 105 -4.10 -21.02 8.59
N ARG A 106 -4.01 -22.09 7.77
CA ARG A 106 -4.57 -23.41 8.10
C ARG A 106 -3.92 -24.07 9.31
N ARG A 107 -2.64 -23.79 9.57
CA ARG A 107 -1.88 -24.36 10.69
C ARG A 107 -2.05 -23.55 11.99
N SER A 108 -2.75 -22.41 11.95
CA SER A 108 -2.98 -21.56 13.13
C SER A 108 -3.81 -22.29 14.19
N PRO A 109 -3.40 -22.31 15.48
CA PRO A 109 -4.15 -22.94 16.56
C PRO A 109 -5.55 -22.35 16.77
N ALA A 110 -5.71 -21.06 16.46
CA ALA A 110 -6.99 -20.35 16.55
C ALA A 110 -7.93 -20.61 15.35
N GLY A 111 -7.48 -21.41 14.38
CA GLY A 111 -8.16 -21.61 13.10
C GLY A 111 -7.80 -20.55 12.06
N TRP A 112 -8.02 -20.91 10.79
CA TRP A 112 -7.77 -20.02 9.66
C TRP A 112 -8.62 -18.73 9.68
N PRO A 113 -9.92 -18.72 10.10
CA PRO A 113 -10.73 -17.51 10.03
C PRO A 113 -10.20 -16.44 10.97
N ARG A 114 -9.90 -16.82 12.23
CA ARG A 114 -9.36 -15.90 13.23
C ARG A 114 -8.00 -15.34 12.80
N TYR A 115 -7.13 -16.18 12.25
CA TYR A 115 -5.82 -15.74 11.75
C TYR A 115 -5.94 -14.68 10.63
N VAL A 116 -6.93 -14.86 9.73
CA VAL A 116 -7.21 -13.90 8.67
C VAL A 116 -7.79 -12.60 9.26
N VAL A 117 -8.72 -12.66 10.22
CA VAL A 117 -9.26 -11.46 10.90
C VAL A 117 -8.18 -10.68 11.65
N ASP A 118 -7.27 -11.36 12.34
CA ASP A 118 -6.15 -10.70 13.00
C ASP A 118 -5.22 -10.04 11.97
N THR A 119 -5.07 -10.66 10.78
CA THR A 119 -4.33 -10.06 9.65
C THR A 119 -5.00 -8.78 9.14
N THR A 120 -6.33 -8.78 8.97
CA THR A 120 -7.06 -7.59 8.50
C THR A 120 -6.95 -6.45 9.50
N ARG A 121 -7.08 -6.74 10.80
CA ARG A 121 -6.92 -5.74 11.86
C ARG A 121 -5.53 -5.11 11.84
N ASP A 122 -4.50 -5.90 11.60
CA ASP A 122 -3.13 -5.41 11.52
C ASP A 122 -2.89 -4.53 10.29
N LEU A 123 -3.41 -4.93 9.12
CA LEU A 123 -3.37 -4.13 7.90
C LEU A 123 -4.11 -2.80 8.07
N ASP A 124 -5.34 -2.84 8.60
CA ASP A 124 -6.16 -1.66 8.85
C ASP A 124 -5.46 -0.67 9.78
N ASN A 125 -4.83 -1.18 10.85
CA ASN A 125 -4.09 -0.36 11.80
C ASN A 125 -2.84 0.27 11.16
N ALA A 126 -2.09 -0.48 10.34
CA ALA A 126 -0.91 0.03 9.66
C ALA A 126 -1.29 1.14 8.67
N VAL A 127 -2.29 0.90 7.82
CA VAL A 127 -2.79 1.89 6.85
C VAL A 127 -3.36 3.10 7.59
N SER A 128 -4.13 2.90 8.66
CA SER A 128 -4.70 3.99 9.45
C SER A 128 -3.64 4.82 10.15
N TRP A 129 -2.56 4.20 10.63
CA TRP A 129 -1.46 4.92 11.25
C TRP A 129 -0.76 5.82 10.24
N VAL A 130 -0.45 5.30 9.04
CA VAL A 130 0.15 6.10 7.96
C VAL A 130 -0.76 7.26 7.56
N GLY A 131 -2.05 6.99 7.33
CA GLY A 131 -3.01 8.04 6.96
C GLY A 131 -3.16 9.12 8.03
N ARG A 132 -3.19 8.75 9.32
CA ARG A 132 -3.26 9.73 10.42
C ARG A 132 -2.02 10.62 10.52
N ILE A 133 -0.84 10.06 10.24
CA ILE A 133 0.40 10.85 10.16
C ILE A 133 0.36 11.75 8.93
N ALA A 134 -0.01 11.21 7.77
CA ALA A 134 -0.11 11.96 6.54
C ALA A 134 -1.12 13.11 6.62
N ALA A 135 -2.21 12.95 7.38
CA ALA A 135 -3.20 14.00 7.62
C ALA A 135 -2.58 15.30 8.17
N TRP A 136 -1.48 15.21 8.92
CA TRP A 136 -0.76 16.39 9.41
C TRP A 136 -0.12 17.22 8.29
N LEU A 137 0.09 16.67 7.09
CA LEU A 137 0.55 17.42 5.91
C LEU A 137 -0.42 18.52 5.49
N PHE A 138 -1.68 18.44 5.92
CA PHE A 138 -2.64 19.52 5.73
C PHE A 138 -2.19 20.83 6.37
N VAL A 139 -1.54 20.79 7.54
CA VAL A 139 -1.06 21.98 8.26
C VAL A 139 0.02 22.74 7.47
N PRO A 140 1.17 22.14 7.09
CA PRO A 140 2.15 22.85 6.29
C PRO A 140 1.61 23.24 4.91
N MET A 141 0.73 22.44 4.29
CA MET A 141 0.06 22.81 3.03
C MET A 141 -0.73 24.11 3.19
N MET A 142 -1.56 24.23 4.24
CA MET A 142 -2.31 25.46 4.52
C MET A 142 -1.42 26.66 4.82
N LEU A 143 -0.28 26.45 5.50
CA LEU A 143 0.70 27.51 5.75
C LEU A 143 1.33 28.00 4.45
N VAL A 144 1.71 27.08 3.55
CA VAL A 144 2.26 27.42 2.22
C VAL A 144 1.25 28.22 1.41
N ILE A 145 0.00 27.75 1.32
CA ILE A 145 -1.08 28.46 0.59
C ILE A 145 -1.31 29.85 1.16
N THR A 146 -1.42 29.95 2.50
CA THR A 146 -1.68 31.25 3.14
C THR A 146 -0.53 32.22 2.90
N TYR A 147 0.71 31.74 2.99
CA TYR A 147 1.90 32.54 2.77
C TYR A 147 2.04 32.98 1.30
N ASP A 148 1.77 32.08 0.35
CA ASP A 148 1.77 32.39 -1.07
C ASP A 148 0.68 33.43 -1.44
N ILE A 149 -0.54 33.30 -0.92
CA ILE A 149 -1.59 34.32 -1.12
C ILE A 149 -1.19 35.65 -0.48
N THR A 150 -0.67 35.62 0.75
CA THR A 150 -0.31 36.83 1.50
C THR A 150 0.78 37.62 0.79
N GLN A 151 1.85 36.97 0.33
CA GLN A 151 2.93 37.69 -0.33
C GLN A 151 2.50 38.30 -1.66
N ARG A 152 1.64 37.62 -2.45
CA ARG A 152 1.13 38.20 -3.71
C ARG A 152 0.35 39.48 -3.43
N LYS A 153 -0.44 39.49 -2.35
CA LYS A 153 -1.17 40.67 -1.90
C LYS A 153 -0.26 41.78 -1.36
N LEU A 154 0.83 41.42 -0.69
CA LEU A 154 1.83 42.39 -0.25
C LEU A 154 2.55 43.04 -1.43
N ILE A 155 2.85 42.29 -2.49
CA ILE A 155 3.45 42.83 -3.73
C ILE A 155 2.50 43.79 -4.44
N GLU A 156 1.19 43.50 -4.45
CA GLU A 156 0.17 44.41 -4.98
C GLU A 156 0.10 45.74 -4.21
N TRP A 157 0.39 45.72 -2.90
CA TRP A 157 0.33 46.89 -2.02
C TRP A 157 1.66 47.67 -1.96
N ASP A 158 2.78 46.95 -1.94
CA ASP A 158 4.15 47.45 -1.88
C ASP A 158 5.05 46.62 -2.82
N SER A 159 5.41 47.22 -3.96
CA SER A 159 6.23 46.56 -4.98
C SER A 159 7.64 46.21 -4.52
N ASP A 160 8.15 46.89 -3.48
CA ASP A 160 9.52 46.68 -2.99
C ASP A 160 9.65 45.35 -2.22
N PHE A 161 8.53 44.73 -1.82
CA PHE A 161 8.50 43.43 -1.16
C PHE A 161 9.21 42.33 -1.97
N ILE A 162 9.23 42.42 -3.31
CA ILE A 162 9.92 41.46 -4.19
C ILE A 162 11.43 41.38 -3.88
N THR A 163 12.03 42.48 -3.43
CA THR A 163 13.45 42.55 -3.07
C THR A 163 13.74 42.06 -1.65
N SER A 164 12.70 41.78 -0.85
CA SER A 164 12.85 41.34 0.52
C SER A 164 13.37 39.90 0.60
N ILE A 165 14.09 39.60 1.68
CA ILE A 165 14.54 38.23 2.00
C ILE A 165 13.38 37.27 2.28
N PHE A 166 12.17 37.82 2.51
CA PHE A 166 10.95 37.08 2.79
C PHE A 166 10.10 36.84 1.54
N TYR A 167 10.59 37.21 0.35
CA TYR A 167 9.96 36.83 -0.91
C TYR A 167 10.45 35.45 -1.33
N LEU A 168 9.51 34.56 -1.63
CA LEU A 168 9.80 33.25 -2.22
C LEU A 168 9.06 33.16 -3.55
N ASP A 169 9.70 32.58 -4.56
CA ASP A 169 9.09 32.47 -5.89
C ASP A 169 7.72 31.77 -5.81
N SER A 170 6.66 32.48 -6.19
CA SER A 170 5.29 31.97 -6.16
C SER A 170 5.12 30.70 -7.00
N THR A 171 5.91 30.53 -8.07
CA THR A 171 5.90 29.29 -8.86
C THR A 171 6.35 28.09 -8.03
N LYS A 172 7.40 28.24 -7.22
CA LYS A 172 7.88 27.17 -6.32
C LYS A 172 6.87 26.86 -5.23
N LEU A 173 6.20 27.87 -4.69
CA LEU A 173 5.20 27.68 -3.65
C LEU A 173 3.96 26.99 -4.19
N GLN A 174 3.40 27.45 -5.32
CA GLN A 174 2.30 26.77 -6.01
C GLN A 174 2.67 25.33 -6.35
N GLU A 175 3.92 25.08 -6.77
CA GLU A 175 4.37 23.73 -6.99
C GLU A 175 4.39 22.90 -5.71
N LEU A 176 4.93 23.46 -4.63
CA LEU A 176 4.94 22.80 -3.32
C LEU A 176 3.53 22.53 -2.80
N GLU A 177 2.56 23.41 -3.04
CA GLU A 177 1.15 23.23 -2.67
C GLU A 177 0.57 21.97 -3.29
N TRP A 178 0.68 21.82 -4.62
CA TRP A 178 0.13 20.63 -5.27
C TRP A 178 0.93 19.36 -4.94
N HIS A 179 2.23 19.45 -4.65
CA HIS A 179 3.02 18.31 -4.17
C HIS A 179 2.55 17.85 -2.78
N LEU A 180 2.36 18.79 -1.84
CA LEU A 180 1.85 18.50 -0.50
C LEU A 180 0.42 17.96 -0.56
N HIS A 181 -0.45 18.58 -1.37
CA HIS A 181 -1.82 18.14 -1.57
C HIS A 181 -1.90 16.73 -2.14
N ALA A 182 -1.16 16.46 -3.23
CA ALA A 182 -1.17 15.15 -3.85
C ALA A 182 -0.56 14.08 -2.92
N THR A 183 0.50 14.40 -2.17
CA THR A 183 1.08 13.49 -1.17
C THR A 183 0.08 13.17 -0.05
N LEU A 184 -0.57 14.21 0.50
CA LEU A 184 -1.63 14.07 1.51
C LEU A 184 -2.73 13.14 1.00
N PHE A 185 -3.25 13.40 -0.21
CA PHE A 185 -4.32 12.61 -0.80
C PHE A 185 -3.90 11.16 -1.01
N LEU A 186 -2.76 10.92 -1.65
CA LEU A 186 -2.25 9.59 -1.96
C LEU A 186 -2.02 8.73 -0.71
N LEU A 187 -1.46 9.31 0.35
CA LEU A 187 -1.22 8.58 1.61
C LEU A 187 -2.51 8.34 2.41
N CYS A 188 -3.54 9.17 2.22
CA CYS A 188 -4.83 9.03 2.88
C CYS A 188 -5.83 8.15 2.10
N LEU A 189 -5.56 7.76 0.85
CA LEU A 189 -6.45 6.91 0.04
C LEU A 189 -6.83 5.61 0.75
N GLY A 190 -5.83 4.84 1.20
CA GLY A 190 -6.08 3.59 1.92
C GLY A 190 -6.78 3.81 3.26
N TYR A 191 -6.48 4.92 3.94
CA TYR A 191 -7.15 5.26 5.21
C TYR A 191 -8.63 5.57 5.01
N ALA A 192 -8.97 6.35 3.98
CA ALA A 192 -10.35 6.62 3.62
C ALA A 192 -11.11 5.33 3.28
N TYR A 193 -10.46 4.38 2.60
CA TYR A 193 -11.04 3.07 2.28
C TYR A 193 -11.32 2.23 3.53
N VAL A 194 -10.33 2.12 4.45
CA VAL A 194 -10.49 1.39 5.72
C VAL A 194 -11.56 2.01 6.63
N LYS A 195 -11.83 3.31 6.48
CA LYS A 195 -12.86 4.04 7.23
C LYS A 195 -14.19 4.13 6.51
N ASP A 196 -14.34 3.45 5.39
CA ASP A 196 -15.55 3.48 4.56
C ASP A 196 -16.00 4.90 4.20
N ALA A 197 -15.05 5.83 4.05
CA ALA A 197 -15.31 7.25 3.86
C ALA A 197 -15.46 7.64 2.38
N HIS A 198 -15.33 6.70 1.45
CA HIS A 198 -15.58 6.97 0.03
C HIS A 198 -17.07 7.02 -0.26
N VAL A 199 -17.43 7.77 -1.30
CA VAL A 199 -18.81 7.82 -1.76
C VAL A 199 -19.11 6.55 -2.56
N ARG A 200 -20.00 5.69 -2.06
CA ARG A 200 -20.54 4.53 -2.78
C ARG A 200 -21.88 4.92 -3.42
N ILE A 201 -22.12 4.50 -4.66
CA ILE A 201 -23.44 4.60 -5.30
C ILE A 201 -24.09 3.22 -5.21
N GLU A 202 -25.11 3.06 -4.35
CA GLU A 202 -25.62 1.74 -3.95
C GLU A 202 -26.95 1.31 -4.61
N LEU A 203 -27.28 1.82 -5.80
CA LEU A 203 -28.58 1.60 -6.47
C LEU A 203 -29.00 0.12 -6.61
N VAL A 204 -28.05 -0.78 -6.85
CA VAL A 204 -28.33 -2.22 -7.07
C VAL A 204 -28.22 -3.01 -5.76
N ARG A 205 -27.45 -2.49 -4.79
CA ARG A 205 -27.07 -3.18 -3.56
C ARG A 205 -28.22 -3.22 -2.56
N ASP A 206 -29.09 -2.21 -2.58
CA ASP A 206 -30.25 -2.09 -1.69
C ASP A 206 -31.18 -3.31 -1.77
N HIS A 207 -31.39 -3.88 -2.97
CA HIS A 207 -32.28 -5.02 -3.19
C HIS A 207 -31.64 -6.40 -2.97
N LEU A 208 -30.36 -6.45 -2.62
CA LEU A 208 -29.60 -7.69 -2.54
C LEU A 208 -29.48 -8.19 -1.09
N SER A 209 -29.48 -9.51 -0.92
CA SER A 209 -29.22 -10.15 0.38
C SER A 209 -27.79 -9.89 0.87
N ASN A 210 -27.58 -9.88 2.18
CA ASN A 210 -26.26 -9.60 2.80
C ASN A 210 -25.12 -10.41 2.18
N ARG A 211 -25.32 -11.71 1.90
CA ARG A 211 -24.30 -12.54 1.25
C ARG A 211 -24.01 -12.13 -0.19
N SER A 212 -25.04 -11.70 -0.94
CA SER A 212 -24.87 -11.22 -2.31
C SER A 212 -24.16 -9.87 -2.35
N ARG A 213 -24.45 -8.97 -1.39
CA ARG A 213 -23.74 -7.70 -1.22
C ARG A 213 -22.24 -7.94 -1.00
N VAL A 214 -21.89 -8.86 -0.10
CA VAL A 214 -20.49 -9.23 0.18
C VAL A 214 -19.80 -9.92 -1.00
N TRP A 215 -20.51 -10.74 -1.77
CA TRP A 215 -19.96 -11.30 -3.01
C TRP A 215 -19.63 -10.23 -4.05
N MET A 216 -20.54 -9.26 -4.25
CA MET A 216 -20.27 -8.12 -5.14
C MET A 216 -19.06 -7.32 -4.67
N GLU A 217 -18.95 -7.04 -3.38
CA GLU A 217 -17.79 -6.35 -2.80
C GLU A 217 -16.51 -7.13 -3.07
N LEU A 218 -16.48 -8.44 -2.78
CA LEU A 218 -15.31 -9.28 -2.97
C LEU A 218 -14.86 -9.30 -4.45
N VAL A 219 -15.80 -9.48 -5.38
CA VAL A 219 -15.51 -9.45 -6.82
C VAL A 219 -15.02 -8.07 -7.22
N GLY A 220 -15.66 -7.01 -6.73
CA GLY A 220 -15.30 -5.63 -7.01
C GLY A 220 -13.87 -5.29 -6.56
N VAL A 221 -13.55 -5.68 -5.33
CA VAL A 221 -12.22 -5.50 -4.75
C VAL A 221 -11.17 -6.30 -5.51
N CYS A 222 -11.42 -7.57 -5.81
CA CYS A 222 -10.44 -8.43 -6.48
C CYS A 222 -10.17 -7.99 -7.93
N LEU A 223 -11.22 -7.78 -8.72
CA LEU A 223 -11.10 -7.52 -10.15
C LEU A 223 -10.79 -6.07 -10.48
N PHE A 224 -11.29 -5.12 -9.70
CA PHE A 224 -11.08 -3.70 -9.97
C PHE A 224 -10.05 -3.10 -9.02
N LEU A 225 -10.30 -3.08 -7.71
CA LEU A 225 -9.46 -2.33 -6.77
C LEU A 225 -8.01 -2.89 -6.69
N LEU A 226 -7.86 -4.19 -6.44
CA LEU A 226 -6.55 -4.83 -6.28
C LEU A 226 -5.80 -4.87 -7.60
N THR A 227 -6.47 -5.22 -8.69
CA THR A 227 -5.86 -5.27 -10.02
C THR A 227 -5.41 -3.89 -10.46
N TYR A 228 -6.27 -2.87 -10.35
CA TYR A 228 -5.91 -1.50 -10.70
C TYR A 228 -4.77 -0.96 -9.83
N SER A 229 -4.86 -1.14 -8.51
CA SER A 229 -3.81 -0.68 -7.59
C SER A 229 -2.47 -1.36 -7.88
N PHE A 230 -2.47 -2.66 -8.18
CA PHE A 230 -1.27 -3.38 -8.58
C PHE A 230 -0.63 -2.80 -9.86
N LEU A 231 -1.44 -2.49 -10.88
CA LEU A 231 -0.94 -1.90 -12.12
C LEU A 231 -0.32 -0.52 -11.87
N ILE A 232 -0.97 0.32 -11.06
CA ILE A 232 -0.43 1.64 -10.70
C ILE A 232 0.86 1.52 -9.90
N VAL A 233 0.97 0.56 -8.97
CA VAL A 233 2.23 0.31 -8.26
C VAL A 233 3.34 -0.12 -9.23
N LYS A 234 3.07 -1.09 -10.12
CA LYS A 234 4.06 -1.62 -11.08
C LYS A 234 4.55 -0.52 -12.03
N PHE A 235 3.65 0.17 -12.73
CA PHE A 235 4.02 1.19 -13.71
C PHE A 235 4.46 2.49 -13.04
N GLY A 236 3.81 2.88 -11.94
CA GLY A 236 4.17 4.05 -11.14
C GLY A 236 5.58 3.94 -10.57
N TYR A 237 6.01 2.75 -10.14
CA TYR A 237 7.41 2.51 -9.75
C TYR A 237 8.37 2.80 -10.92
N THR A 238 8.14 2.20 -12.10
CA THR A 238 9.02 2.44 -13.27
C THR A 238 9.03 3.91 -13.70
N PHE A 239 7.91 4.61 -13.53
CA PHE A 239 7.79 6.02 -13.82
C PHE A 239 8.60 6.88 -12.83
N ALA A 240 8.51 6.58 -11.54
CA ALA A 240 9.28 7.25 -10.49
C ALA A 240 10.78 6.95 -10.62
N GLU A 241 11.15 5.70 -10.90
CA GLU A 241 12.54 5.28 -11.06
C GLU A 241 13.22 6.01 -12.23
N ARG A 242 12.53 6.13 -13.38
CA ARG A 242 13.05 6.89 -14.53
C ARG A 242 13.26 8.36 -14.18
N SER A 243 12.31 8.97 -13.47
CA SER A 243 12.38 10.35 -13.01
C SER A 243 13.55 10.59 -12.05
N TRP A 244 13.78 9.65 -11.13
CA TRP A 244 14.92 9.69 -10.22
C TRP A 244 16.25 9.62 -10.98
N LYS A 245 16.37 8.70 -11.95
CA LYS A 245 17.63 8.49 -12.71
C LYS A 245 18.07 9.70 -13.52
N ILE A 246 17.13 10.52 -13.96
CA ILE A 246 17.42 11.74 -14.73
C ILE A 246 17.42 13.00 -13.86
N ASP A 247 17.25 12.84 -12.54
CA ASP A 247 17.03 13.92 -11.57
C ASP A 247 16.04 14.98 -12.08
N GLU A 248 14.81 14.52 -12.34
CA GLU A 248 13.83 15.34 -13.05
C GLU A 248 13.45 16.62 -12.28
N ILE A 249 13.65 17.75 -12.95
CA ILE A 249 13.27 19.09 -12.50
C ILE A 249 11.92 19.47 -13.11
N SER A 250 11.22 20.41 -12.47
CA SER A 250 10.00 21.01 -13.03
C SER A 250 10.23 21.58 -14.43
N ALA A 251 9.17 21.56 -15.24
CA ALA A 251 9.16 22.22 -16.55
C ALA A 251 9.15 23.75 -16.43
N ALA A 252 8.72 24.29 -15.28
CA ALA A 252 8.80 25.72 -15.02
C ALA A 252 10.26 26.13 -14.79
N GLN A 253 10.66 27.25 -15.39
CA GLN A 253 12.05 27.74 -15.36
C GLN A 253 12.53 28.04 -13.93
N THR A 254 11.61 28.29 -13.01
CA THR A 254 11.88 28.48 -11.58
C THR A 254 11.20 27.44 -10.67
N GLY A 255 10.75 26.30 -11.20
CA GLY A 255 10.05 25.29 -10.41
C GLY A 255 10.94 24.45 -9.48
N LEU A 256 10.34 23.46 -8.84
CA LEU A 256 11.00 22.55 -7.90
C LEU A 256 11.95 21.57 -8.62
N THR A 257 13.06 21.26 -7.95
CA THR A 257 14.15 20.45 -8.52
C THR A 257 13.98 18.94 -8.39
N HIS A 258 13.16 18.45 -7.46
CA HIS A 258 13.05 17.03 -7.14
C HIS A 258 11.66 16.46 -7.47
N ARG A 259 11.28 16.50 -8.75
CA ARG A 259 9.95 16.07 -9.20
C ARG A 259 9.72 14.56 -9.07
N TRP A 260 10.80 13.79 -8.93
CA TRP A 260 10.72 12.36 -8.67
C TRP A 260 10.06 12.05 -7.32
N ILE A 261 10.06 12.97 -6.34
CA ILE A 261 9.43 12.75 -5.02
C ILE A 261 7.94 12.46 -5.19
N ILE A 262 7.22 13.33 -5.90
CA ILE A 262 5.76 13.18 -6.05
C ILE A 262 5.41 12.00 -6.94
N LYS A 263 6.22 11.73 -7.97
CA LYS A 263 6.07 10.52 -8.80
C LYS A 263 6.27 9.26 -7.97
N GLY A 264 7.17 9.29 -6.98
CA GLY A 264 7.38 8.21 -6.01
C GLY A 264 6.24 8.05 -5.01
N MET A 265 5.55 9.12 -4.64
CA MET A 265 4.38 9.04 -3.74
C MET A 265 3.20 8.31 -4.37
N MET A 266 3.07 8.33 -5.71
CA MET A 266 2.01 7.63 -6.42
C MET A 266 2.00 6.10 -6.16
N PRO A 267 3.07 5.33 -6.45
CA PRO A 267 3.09 3.91 -6.13
C PRO A 267 2.99 3.64 -4.63
N VAL A 268 3.50 4.53 -3.76
CA VAL A 268 3.36 4.39 -2.30
C VAL A 268 1.89 4.50 -1.86
N GLY A 269 1.17 5.51 -2.31
CA GLY A 269 -0.26 5.69 -1.99
C GLY A 269 -1.12 4.53 -2.47
N PHE A 270 -0.89 4.06 -3.70
CA PHE A 270 -1.60 2.90 -4.24
C PHE A 270 -1.20 1.57 -3.58
N ALA A 271 0.02 1.45 -3.04
CA ALA A 271 0.38 0.29 -2.22
C ALA A 271 -0.38 0.27 -0.88
N LEU A 272 -0.59 1.44 -0.26
CA LEU A 272 -1.44 1.54 0.94
C LEU A 272 -2.91 1.23 0.61
N LEU A 273 -3.42 1.70 -0.53
CA LEU A 273 -4.75 1.36 -1.01
C LEU A 273 -4.89 -0.14 -1.32
N TYR A 274 -3.86 -0.76 -1.91
CA TYR A 274 -3.83 -2.20 -2.15
C TYR A 274 -3.89 -2.98 -0.82
N ALA A 275 -3.15 -2.55 0.20
CA ALA A 275 -3.20 -3.16 1.53
C ALA A 275 -4.58 -3.03 2.18
N ALA A 276 -5.23 -1.86 2.05
CA ALA A 276 -6.61 -1.66 2.49
C ALA A 276 -7.61 -2.54 1.74
N GLY A 277 -7.49 -2.64 0.41
CA GLY A 277 -8.30 -3.53 -0.42
C GLY A 277 -8.10 -5.00 -0.06
N LEU A 278 -6.86 -5.42 0.25
CA LEU A 278 -6.58 -6.79 0.65
C LEU A 278 -7.24 -7.13 2.00
N SER A 279 -7.22 -6.17 2.93
CA SER A 279 -7.95 -6.29 4.19
C SER A 279 -9.45 -6.48 3.97
N ALA A 280 -10.06 -5.68 3.07
CA ALA A 280 -11.47 -5.81 2.73
C ALA A 280 -11.81 -7.14 2.06
N ALA A 281 -10.98 -7.61 1.11
CA ALA A 281 -11.15 -8.92 0.49
C ALA A 281 -11.12 -10.04 1.54
N PHE A 282 -10.18 -9.96 2.49
CA PHE A 282 -10.07 -10.92 3.59
C PHE A 282 -11.29 -10.90 4.53
N LYS A 283 -11.78 -9.72 4.91
CA LYS A 283 -13.03 -9.57 5.68
C LYS A 283 -14.21 -10.22 4.94
N CYS A 284 -14.35 -9.96 3.64
CA CYS A 284 -15.40 -10.56 2.81
C CYS A 284 -15.28 -12.09 2.74
N MET A 285 -14.07 -12.65 2.59
CA MET A 285 -13.86 -14.10 2.59
C MET A 285 -14.25 -14.73 3.93
N VAL A 286 -13.88 -14.09 5.06
CA VAL A 286 -14.26 -14.57 6.40
C VAL A 286 -15.77 -14.49 6.59
N TYR A 287 -16.43 -13.42 6.14
CA TYR A 287 -17.89 -13.33 6.23
C TYR A 287 -18.59 -14.46 5.45
N LEU A 288 -18.11 -14.77 4.24
CA LEU A 288 -18.72 -15.75 3.34
C LEU A 288 -18.44 -17.21 3.73
N PHE A 289 -17.23 -17.52 4.20
CA PHE A 289 -16.79 -18.91 4.43
C PHE A 289 -16.42 -19.22 5.88
N GLY A 290 -16.38 -18.20 6.74
CA GLY A 290 -16.05 -18.34 8.16
C GLY A 290 -17.24 -18.71 9.04
N PRO A 291 -16.95 -19.06 10.30
CA PRO A 291 -17.94 -19.38 11.32
C PRO A 291 -18.73 -18.13 11.75
N GLU A 292 -19.92 -18.33 12.31
CA GLU A 292 -20.89 -17.24 12.55
C GLU A 292 -20.46 -16.27 13.64
N ASP A 293 -19.70 -16.76 14.62
CA ASP A 293 -19.12 -15.99 15.72
C ASP A 293 -18.25 -14.83 15.25
N LEU A 294 -17.50 -15.03 14.15
CA LEU A 294 -16.61 -14.03 13.59
C LEU A 294 -17.29 -13.10 12.58
N ARG A 295 -18.51 -13.40 12.12
CA ARG A 295 -19.19 -12.57 11.11
C ARG A 295 -19.46 -11.16 11.62
N HIS A 296 -19.79 -11.01 12.91
CA HIS A 296 -20.03 -9.72 13.55
C HIS A 296 -18.77 -8.83 13.64
N GLU A 297 -17.57 -9.41 13.53
CA GLU A 297 -16.33 -8.62 13.51
C GLU A 297 -15.99 -8.09 12.11
N VAL A 298 -16.65 -8.59 11.06
CA VAL A 298 -16.33 -8.31 9.64
C VAL A 298 -17.55 -7.98 8.79
N ASP A 299 -18.69 -7.66 9.41
CA ASP A 299 -19.97 -7.36 8.76
C ASP A 299 -20.07 -5.94 8.20
N GLU A 300 -19.00 -5.15 8.31
CA GLU A 300 -18.85 -3.81 7.76
C GLU A 300 -19.36 -3.74 6.30
N TYR A 301 -19.03 -4.72 5.46
CA TYR A 301 -19.47 -4.75 4.05
C TYR A 301 -20.83 -5.41 3.81
N ALA A 302 -21.45 -5.96 4.84
CA ALA A 302 -22.77 -6.59 4.77
C ALA A 302 -23.89 -5.64 5.20
N ILE A 303 -23.64 -4.74 6.17
CA ILE A 303 -24.66 -3.96 6.88
C ILE A 303 -24.58 -2.44 6.61
N THR A 304 -23.75 -1.97 5.67
CA THR A 304 -23.66 -0.51 5.37
C THR A 304 -24.90 0.04 4.67
N HIS A 305 -26.01 0.17 5.39
CA HIS A 305 -27.00 1.18 5.11
C HIS A 305 -26.64 2.42 5.92
N HIS A 306 -26.19 3.48 5.24
CA HIS A 306 -26.28 4.83 5.80
C HIS A 306 -27.74 5.28 6.03
N ALA A 307 -28.72 4.49 5.59
CA ALA A 307 -30.16 4.66 5.85
C ALA A 307 -30.65 3.97 7.14
N ASP A 308 -29.98 2.92 7.63
CA ASP A 308 -30.42 2.11 8.79
C ASP A 308 -30.03 2.75 10.13
N ILE A 309 -29.26 3.84 10.09
CA ILE A 309 -29.01 4.69 11.26
C ILE A 309 -30.33 5.25 11.83
N GLY A 310 -31.39 5.30 11.01
CA GLY A 310 -32.74 5.64 11.44
C GLY A 310 -33.49 4.50 12.15
N GLU A 311 -33.29 3.24 11.74
CA GLU A 311 -34.02 2.09 12.32
C GLU A 311 -33.44 1.65 13.67
N LEU A 312 -32.13 1.84 13.91
CA LEU A 312 -31.52 1.62 15.22
C LEU A 312 -31.89 2.70 16.26
N ALA A 313 -32.51 3.81 15.83
CA ALA A 313 -32.95 4.89 16.69
C ALA A 313 -34.43 4.79 17.13
N GLU A 314 -35.22 3.89 16.54
CA GLU A 314 -36.57 3.61 17.02
C GLU A 314 -36.54 2.43 18.02
N PRO A 315 -36.81 2.66 19.33
CA PRO A 315 -37.04 1.54 20.22
C PRO A 315 -38.28 0.80 19.73
N ALA A 316 -38.16 -0.54 19.62
CA ALA A 316 -39.24 -1.44 19.26
C ALA A 316 -40.54 -1.03 19.97
N LYS A 317 -41.51 -0.53 19.19
CA LYS A 317 -42.86 -0.29 19.69
C LYS A 317 -43.52 -1.66 19.88
N ASN A 318 -43.78 -1.97 21.15
CA ASN A 318 -44.61 -3.10 21.61
C ASN A 318 -46.00 -3.09 20.96
#